data_AF-A0A368JHL2-F1
#
_entry.id   AF-A0A368JHL2-F1
#
_cell.length_a   1.000
_cell.length_b   1.000
_cell.length_c   1.000
_cell.angle_alpha   90.00
_cell.angle_beta   90.00
_cell.angle_gamma   90.00
#
_symmetry.space_group_name_H-M   'P 1'
#
loop_
_entity.id
_entity.type
_entity.pdbx_description
1 polymer ?
#
loop_
_entity_poly.entity_id
_entity_poly.type
_entity_poly.pdbx_seq_one_letter_code
_entity_poly.pdbx_strand_id
1 'polypeptide(L)'
;MKVYYFKRHQRDDLWNYYKLMDDRNPPAQETVNFLNPQPIISFREFDLKDAGSKIEYDAMWEAYTRIDAAEYEAAYKRATADDFTVYINGKPQKSIS
;
A
#
# COMPACT_ATOMS: atom_id res chain seq x y z
N MET A 1 6.58 5.53 -15.76
CA MET A 1 6.00 5.09 -14.48
C MET A 1 4.87 6.01 -14.08
N LYS A 2 3.62 5.58 -14.30
CA LYS A 2 2.40 6.30 -13.94
C LYS A 2 2.02 5.86 -12.53
N VAL A 3 2.27 6.74 -11.57
CA VAL A 3 2.12 6.43 -10.15
C VAL A 3 0.95 7.21 -9.56
N TYR A 4 0.21 6.52 -8.71
CA TYR A 4 -1.03 7.00 -8.15
C TYR A 4 -1.04 6.80 -6.64
N TYR A 5 -1.36 7.84 -5.87
CA TYR A 5 -1.36 7.78 -4.41
C TYR A 5 -2.78 7.89 -3.85
N PHE A 6 -3.04 7.08 -2.82
CA PHE A 6 -4.34 7.03 -2.17
C PHE A 6 -4.19 6.83 -0.66
N LYS A 7 -5.25 7.15 0.08
CA LYS A 7 -5.44 6.69 1.45
C LYS A 7 -6.84 6.11 1.64
N ARG A 8 -6.96 5.23 2.63
CA ARG A 8 -8.25 4.69 3.06
C ARG A 8 -8.30 4.65 4.57
N HIS A 9 -9.38 5.19 5.11
CA HIS A 9 -9.67 5.14 6.54
C HIS A 9 -9.80 3.68 6.98
N GLN A 10 -9.30 3.36 8.17
CA GLN A 10 -9.45 2.02 8.74
C GLN A 10 -10.29 2.07 10.02
N ARG A 11 -9.79 2.77 11.04
CA ARG A 11 -10.47 2.96 12.33
C ARG A 11 -9.83 4.13 13.06
N ASP A 12 -10.59 4.80 13.93
CA ASP A 12 -10.10 5.93 14.72
C ASP A 12 -9.47 6.99 13.79
N ASP A 13 -8.25 7.44 14.06
CA ASP A 13 -7.47 8.31 13.17
C ASP A 13 -6.40 7.54 12.37
N LEU A 14 -6.56 6.23 12.21
CA LEU A 14 -5.64 5.38 11.46
C LEU A 14 -6.06 5.23 10.00
N TRP A 15 -5.09 5.48 9.14
CA TRP A 15 -5.22 5.42 7.68
C TRP A 15 -4.19 4.44 7.13
N ASN A 16 -4.59 3.68 6.10
CA ASN A 16 -3.64 3.02 5.22
C ASN A 16 -3.33 3.96 4.05
N TYR A 17 -2.08 3.97 3.64
CA TYR A 17 -1.59 4.77 2.51
C TYR A 17 -1.11 3.84 1.41
N TYR A 18 -1.42 4.20 0.17
CA TYR A 18 -1.21 3.32 -0.97
C TYR A 18 -0.51 4.07 -2.09
N LYS A 19 0.47 3.41 -2.70
CA LYS A 19 1.15 3.85 -3.92
C LYS A 19 0.93 2.78 -4.97
N LEU A 20 0.11 3.11 -5.96
CA LEU A 20 -0.21 2.29 -7.11
C LEU A 20 0.72 2.62 -8.28
N MET A 21 1.44 1.62 -8.75
CA MET A 21 2.24 1.62 -9.97
C MET A 21 1.40 1.04 -11.11
N ASP A 22 0.58 1.90 -11.72
CA ASP A 22 -0.46 1.55 -12.69
C ASP A 22 0.12 1.06 -14.04
N ASP A 23 1.25 1.62 -14.48
CA ASP A 23 1.86 1.26 -15.76
C ASP A 23 2.82 0.05 -15.72
N ARG A 24 2.83 -0.71 -14.60
CA ARG A 24 3.48 -2.02 -14.55
C ARG A 24 2.55 -3.10 -15.12
N ASN A 25 3.13 -4.20 -15.57
CA ASN A 25 2.38 -5.39 -16.00
C ASN A 25 2.92 -6.64 -15.28
N PRO A 26 2.22 -7.16 -14.26
CA PRO A 26 0.95 -6.65 -13.70
C PRO A 26 1.11 -5.30 -12.98
N PRO A 27 0.04 -4.50 -12.84
CA PRO A 27 0.03 -3.34 -11.94
C PRO A 27 0.38 -3.77 -10.53
N ALA A 28 1.01 -2.89 -9.77
CA ALA A 28 1.46 -3.21 -8.42
C ALA A 28 1.16 -2.11 -7.43
N GLN A 29 1.02 -2.46 -6.17
CA GLN A 29 0.73 -1.56 -5.07
C GLN A 29 1.72 -1.76 -3.94
N GLU A 30 2.19 -0.65 -3.40
CA GLU A 30 2.85 -0.57 -2.10
C GLU A 30 1.86 0.02 -1.09
N THR A 31 1.70 -0.62 0.07
CA THR A 31 0.80 -0.20 1.14
C THR A 31 1.60 0.06 2.40
N VAL A 32 1.33 1.20 3.04
CA VAL A 32 1.78 1.51 4.40
C VAL A 32 0.59 1.36 5.34
N ASN A 33 0.71 0.44 6.30
CA ASN A 33 -0.35 0.07 7.23
C ASN A 33 0.09 0.30 8.68
N PHE A 34 -0.75 0.99 9.45
CA PHE A 34 -0.49 1.35 10.85
C PHE A 34 -1.42 0.64 11.85
N LEU A 35 -2.13 -0.41 11.43
CA LEU A 35 -3.07 -1.14 12.29
C LEU A 35 -2.37 -2.03 13.33
N ASN A 36 -1.12 -2.38 13.09
CA ASN A 36 -0.32 -3.23 13.96
C ASN A 36 0.57 -2.36 14.87
N PRO A 37 1.02 -2.87 16.03
CA PRO A 37 1.95 -2.15 16.89
C PRO A 37 3.22 -1.69 16.16
N GLN A 38 3.70 -2.52 15.23
CA GLN A 38 4.75 -2.15 14.28
C GLN A 38 4.13 -1.89 12.91
N PRO A 39 4.48 -0.78 12.23
CA PRO A 39 4.01 -0.53 10.88
C PRO A 39 4.34 -1.68 9.93
N ILE A 40 3.43 -1.92 8.98
CA ILE A 40 3.63 -2.91 7.91
C ILE A 40 3.73 -2.18 6.58
N ILE A 41 4.79 -2.49 5.82
CA ILE A 41 4.91 -2.13 4.42
C ILE A 41 4.68 -3.38 3.59
N SER A 42 3.67 -3.39 2.74
CA SER A 42 3.38 -4.52 1.88
C SER A 42 3.44 -4.14 0.41
N PHE A 43 4.07 -4.99 -0.39
CA PHE A 43 4.05 -4.92 -1.84
C PHE A 43 3.16 -6.04 -2.38
N ARG A 44 2.28 -5.71 -3.32
CA ARG A 44 1.39 -6.66 -3.99
C ARG A 44 1.31 -6.37 -5.48
N GLU A 45 1.28 -7.44 -6.28
CA GLU A 45 0.94 -7.37 -7.70
C GLU A 45 -0.53 -7.76 -7.93
N PHE A 46 -1.20 -7.07 -8.84
CA PHE A 46 -2.59 -7.34 -9.22
C PHE A 46 -2.66 -8.19 -10.48
N ASP A 47 -2.94 -9.48 -10.32
CA ASP A 47 -3.40 -10.31 -11.45
C ASP A 47 -4.82 -9.90 -11.88
N LEU A 48 -4.94 -9.02 -12.86
CA LEU A 48 -6.24 -8.54 -13.35
C LEU A 48 -7.10 -9.61 -14.06
N LYS A 49 -6.56 -10.82 -14.27
CA LYS A 49 -7.35 -11.97 -14.73
C LYS A 49 -8.10 -12.65 -13.58
N ASP A 50 -7.60 -12.51 -12.35
CA ASP A 50 -8.29 -12.96 -11.14
C ASP A 50 -9.35 -11.92 -10.73
N ALA A 51 -10.57 -12.38 -10.53
CA ALA A 51 -11.70 -11.51 -10.22
C ALA A 51 -11.51 -10.77 -8.89
N GLY A 52 -10.92 -11.44 -7.88
CA GLY A 52 -10.64 -10.82 -6.58
C GLY A 52 -9.63 -9.68 -6.69
N SER A 53 -8.51 -9.94 -7.36
CA SER A 53 -7.48 -8.94 -7.62
C SER A 53 -8.01 -7.75 -8.44
N LYS A 54 -8.86 -8.02 -9.44
CA LYS A 54 -9.50 -6.97 -10.22
C LYS A 54 -10.43 -6.09 -9.38
N ILE A 55 -11.27 -6.68 -8.53
CA ILE A 55 -12.16 -5.94 -7.63
C ILE A 55 -11.36 -5.04 -6.69
N GLU A 56 -10.28 -5.55 -6.10
CA GLU A 56 -9.43 -4.76 -5.22
C GLU A 56 -8.72 -3.61 -5.94
N TYR A 57 -8.25 -3.85 -7.17
CA TYR A 57 -7.67 -2.82 -8.03
C TYR A 57 -8.68 -1.72 -8.35
N ASP A 58 -9.89 -2.09 -8.79
CA ASP A 58 -10.97 -1.14 -9.14
C ASP A 58 -11.41 -0.33 -7.90
N ALA A 59 -11.49 -0.96 -6.72
CA ALA A 59 -11.87 -0.31 -5.47
C ALA A 59 -10.95 0.85 -5.07
N MET A 60 -9.68 0.85 -5.48
CA MET A 60 -8.76 1.97 -5.24
C MET A 60 -9.23 3.25 -5.93
N TRP A 61 -9.85 3.13 -7.10
CA TRP A 61 -10.33 4.28 -7.88
C TRP A 61 -11.69 4.79 -7.41
N GLU A 62 -12.53 3.87 -6.94
CA GLU A 62 -13.93 4.16 -6.61
C GLU A 62 -14.12 4.59 -5.16
N ALA A 63 -13.36 4.01 -4.23
CA ALA A 63 -13.63 4.15 -2.80
C ALA A 63 -12.48 4.81 -2.00
N TYR A 64 -11.28 4.91 -2.57
CA TYR A 64 -10.13 5.41 -1.81
C TYR A 64 -9.98 6.91 -2.04
N THR A 65 -9.52 7.64 -1.03
CA THR A 65 -9.27 9.07 -1.16
C THR A 65 -7.97 9.29 -1.90
N ARG A 66 -8.03 10.04 -2.99
CA ARG A 66 -6.86 10.48 -3.74
C ARG A 66 -6.00 11.43 -2.91
N ILE A 67 -4.68 11.21 -2.88
CA ILE A 67 -3.72 12.09 -2.20
C ILE A 67 -2.55 12.40 -3.14
N ASP A 68 -1.68 13.32 -2.71
CA ASP A 68 -0.43 13.60 -3.41
C ASP A 68 0.71 12.67 -2.94
N ALA A 69 1.85 12.79 -3.62
CA ALA A 69 3.05 12.01 -3.29
C ALA A 69 3.64 12.42 -1.93
N ALA A 70 3.52 13.69 -1.53
CA ALA A 70 4.13 14.21 -0.30
C ALA A 70 3.45 13.62 0.95
N GLU A 71 2.12 13.51 0.94
CA GLU A 71 1.36 12.86 2.01
C GLU A 71 1.73 11.38 2.15
N TYR A 72 1.86 10.67 1.03
CA TYR A 72 2.34 9.28 1.03
C TYR A 72 3.76 9.17 1.58
N GLU A 73 4.69 10.01 1.13
CA GLU A 73 6.08 10.01 1.58
C GLU A 73 6.21 10.31 3.08
N ALA A 74 5.38 11.22 3.61
CA ALA A 74 5.33 11.49 5.05
C ALA A 74 4.88 10.25 5.83
N ALA A 75 3.86 9.52 5.35
CA ALA A 75 3.42 8.27 5.94
C ALA A 75 4.51 7.18 5.87
N TYR A 76 5.17 7.03 4.71
CA TYR A 76 6.26 6.07 4.54
C TYR A 76 7.44 6.35 5.48
N LYS A 77 7.88 7.62 5.57
CA LYS A 77 8.94 8.03 6.51
C LYS A 77 8.55 7.75 7.96
N ARG A 78 7.30 8.03 8.35
CA ARG A 78 6.81 7.69 9.69
C ARG A 78 6.82 6.18 9.95
N ALA A 79 6.42 5.37 8.98
CA ALA A 79 6.39 3.91 9.11
C ALA A 79 7.78 3.29 9.20
N THR A 80 8.78 3.92 8.57
CA THR A 80 10.17 3.44 8.51
C THR A 80 11.11 4.12 9.51
N ALA A 81 10.57 4.91 10.43
CA ALA A 81 11.35 5.61 11.45
C ALA A 81 11.92 4.67 12.53
N ASP A 82 11.20 3.58 12.82
CA ASP A 82 11.52 2.57 13.83
C ASP A 82 11.35 1.16 13.23
N ASP A 83 11.19 0.12 14.06
CA ASP A 83 10.94 -1.25 13.61
C ASP A 83 9.64 -1.36 12.79
N PHE A 84 9.75 -1.93 11.59
CA PHE A 84 8.64 -2.22 10.70
C PHE A 84 8.78 -3.60 10.08
N THR A 85 7.66 -4.15 9.61
CA THR A 85 7.65 -5.44 8.91
C THR A 85 7.38 -5.23 7.42
N VAL A 86 8.10 -5.97 6.58
CA VAL A 86 7.90 -5.96 5.13
C VAL A 86 7.21 -7.24 4.67
N TYR A 87 6.21 -7.12 3.82
CA TYR A 87 5.59 -8.24 3.11
C TYR A 87 5.70 -8.05 1.59
N ILE A 88 5.95 -9.12 0.87
CA ILE A 88 5.90 -9.15 -0.61
C ILE A 88 4.95 -10.26 -1.01
N ASN A 89 3.89 -9.91 -1.76
CA ASN A 89 2.84 -10.83 -2.18
C ASN A 89 2.32 -11.70 -1.03
N GLY A 90 2.07 -11.06 0.13
CA GLY A 90 1.56 -11.71 1.34
C GLY A 90 2.58 -12.51 2.14
N LYS A 91 3.86 -12.56 1.74
CA LYS A 91 4.92 -13.29 2.45
C LYS A 91 5.82 -12.33 3.23
N PRO A 92 6.06 -12.56 4.54
CA PRO A 92 6.95 -11.72 5.32
C PRO A 92 8.38 -11.84 4.78
N GLN A 93 9.07 -10.72 4.66
CA GLN A 93 10.48 -10.67 4.33
C GLN A 93 11.26 -10.65 5.64
N LYS A 94 12.23 -11.57 5.80
CA LYS A 94 13.12 -11.53 6.96
C LYS A 94 13.94 -10.25 6.90
N SER A 95 13.88 -9.44 7.95
CA SER A 95 14.82 -8.34 8.15
C SER A 95 16.21 -8.95 8.26
N ILE A 96 17.09 -8.65 7.29
CA ILE A 96 18.52 -8.92 7.44
C ILE A 96 19.02 -7.78 8.32
N SER A 97 19.20 -8.06 9.61
CA SER A 97 19.92 -7.21 10.56
C SER A 97 21.36 -7.04 10.15
#